data_AF-Q8TVJ4-F1
#
_entry.id   AF-Q8TVJ4-F1
#
_cell.length_a   1.000
_cell.length_b   1.000
_cell.length_c   1.000
_cell.angle_alpha   90.00
_cell.angle_beta   90.00
_cell.angle_gamma   90.00
#
_symmetry.space_group_name_H-M   'P 1'
#
loop_
_entity.id
_entity.type
_entity.pdbx_description
1 polymer ?
#
loop_
_entity_poly.entity_id
_entity_poly.type
_entity_poly.pdbx_seq_one_letter_code
_entity_poly.pdbx_strand_id
1 'polypeptide(L)'
;MSLRCPRCGGPVRPSLDRLECEECEWSKELRSRPRKDTRLKWMKEYARRFLREEFDDCGVSEVIVRGPRGKGAGYLAATVYVDDHHKAIGKDGSRVKEVEEKLETLADELGVPPVRITVHPSSALGRR
;
A
#
# COMPACT_ATOMS: atom_id res chain seq x y z
N MET A 1 6.21 10.89 -11.70
CA MET A 1 5.37 11.37 -10.59
C MET A 1 6.27 11.72 -9.42
N SER A 2 6.00 12.78 -8.65
CA SER A 2 6.78 13.07 -7.43
C SER A 2 6.23 12.23 -6.27
N LEU A 3 7.08 11.46 -5.59
CA LEU A 3 6.69 10.70 -4.39
C LEU A 3 6.11 11.64 -3.31
N ARG A 4 4.94 11.27 -2.77
CA ARG A 4 4.27 11.99 -1.66
C ARG A 4 4.31 11.14 -0.40
N CYS A 5 4.46 11.79 0.74
CA CYS A 5 4.55 11.12 2.01
C CYS A 5 3.18 10.54 2.39
N PRO A 6 3.05 9.22 2.59
CA PRO A 6 1.77 8.62 2.92
C PRO A 6 1.28 8.99 4.33
N ARG A 7 2.07 9.64 5.16
CA ARG A 7 1.60 10.10 6.47
C ARG A 7 1.07 11.54 6.44
N CYS A 8 1.86 12.48 5.91
CA CYS A 8 1.53 13.91 5.94
C CYS A 8 1.20 14.51 4.56
N GLY A 9 1.31 13.74 3.46
CA GLY A 9 1.10 14.23 2.11
C GLY A 9 2.27 15.02 1.53
N GLY A 10 3.27 15.41 2.34
CA GLY A 10 4.38 16.26 1.89
C GLY A 10 5.32 15.64 0.85
N PRO A 11 6.16 16.46 0.20
CA PRO A 11 7.14 15.96 -0.77
C PRO A 11 8.10 14.97 -0.11
N VAL A 12 8.41 13.89 -0.83
CA VAL A 12 9.44 12.92 -0.45
C VAL A 12 10.60 13.05 -1.41
N ARG A 13 11.81 13.21 -0.86
CA ARG A 13 13.05 13.12 -1.63
C ARG A 13 13.55 11.68 -1.60
N PRO A 14 13.46 10.93 -2.72
CA PRO A 14 14.14 9.66 -2.85
C PRO A 14 15.64 9.90 -3.09
N SER A 15 16.47 9.21 -2.32
CA SER A 15 17.86 8.94 -2.66
C SER A 15 18.08 7.44 -2.64
N LEU A 16 19.21 6.98 -3.21
CA LEU A 16 19.55 5.55 -3.37
C LEU A 16 19.29 4.69 -2.13
N ASP A 17 19.32 5.25 -0.90
CA ASP A 17 19.04 4.53 0.34
C ASP A 17 18.08 5.24 1.31
N ARG A 18 17.54 6.41 0.97
CA ARG A 18 16.75 7.23 1.91
C ARG A 18 15.49 7.76 1.24
N LEU A 19 14.35 7.53 1.88
CA LEU A 19 13.14 8.30 1.65
C LEU A 19 13.08 9.31 2.78
N GLU A 20 13.17 10.60 2.48
CA GLU A 20 13.04 11.66 3.47
C GLU A 20 11.85 12.54 3.12
N CYS A 21 10.85 12.59 4.00
CA CYS A 21 9.78 13.56 3.97
C CYS A 21 10.21 14.79 4.76
N GLU A 22 10.21 15.93 4.09
CA GLU A 22 10.64 17.20 4.69
C GLU A 22 9.60 17.75 5.68
N GLU A 23 8.32 17.38 5.53
CA GLU A 23 7.21 17.90 6.34
C GLU A 23 6.88 17.06 7.58
N CYS A 24 7.28 15.79 7.64
CA CYS A 24 7.10 14.98 8.84
C CYS A 24 8.25 13.98 9.04
N GLU A 25 8.68 13.85 10.30
CA GLU A 25 9.84 13.02 10.70
C GLU A 25 9.61 11.50 10.57
N TRP A 26 8.44 11.08 10.09
CA TRP A 26 8.07 9.68 9.91
C TRP A 26 9.08 8.91 9.05
N SER A 27 9.63 9.56 8.02
CA SER A 27 10.65 8.97 7.17
C SER A 27 12.01 8.82 7.87
N LYS A 28 12.30 9.68 8.86
CA LYS A 28 13.47 9.58 9.75
C LYS A 28 13.25 8.51 10.82
N GLU A 29 12.01 8.32 11.30
CA GLU A 29 11.65 7.26 12.26
C GLU A 29 11.88 5.86 11.67
N LEU A 30 11.66 5.71 10.35
CA LEU A 30 12.03 4.52 9.59
C LEU A 30 13.55 4.24 9.55
N ARG A 31 14.43 5.18 9.98
CA ARG A 31 15.90 4.99 10.11
C ARG A 31 16.33 4.36 11.42
N SER A 32 15.51 4.36 12.48
CA SER A 32 15.98 4.04 13.84
C SER A 32 16.48 2.59 14.03
N ARG A 33 16.33 1.71 13.02
CA ARG A 33 16.97 0.39 12.95
C ARG A 33 17.40 0.05 11.51
N PRO A 34 18.66 -0.36 11.26
CA PRO A 34 19.15 -0.62 9.90
C PRO A 34 18.74 -2.03 9.43
N ARG A 35 17.97 -2.13 8.33
CA ARG A 35 17.88 -3.26 7.37
C ARG A 35 16.79 -2.98 6.31
N LYS A 36 16.76 -3.79 5.24
CA LYS A 36 15.78 -3.94 4.13
C LYS A 36 14.29 -3.65 4.46
N ASP A 37 13.93 -3.61 5.73
CA ASP A 37 12.61 -3.27 6.27
C ASP A 37 12.16 -1.81 6.08
N THR A 38 13.05 -0.82 5.93
CA THR A 38 12.64 0.60 5.86
C THR A 38 11.76 0.90 4.63
N ARG A 39 12.21 0.51 3.43
CA ARG A 39 11.42 0.70 2.20
C ARG A 39 10.17 -0.18 2.20
N LEU A 40 10.25 -1.39 2.76
CA LEU A 40 9.11 -2.30 2.91
C LEU A 40 8.03 -1.71 3.83
N LYS A 41 8.43 -1.12 4.96
CA LYS A 41 7.53 -0.43 5.89
C LYS A 41 6.91 0.80 5.25
N TRP A 42 7.71 1.59 4.52
CA TRP A 42 7.21 2.73 3.78
C TRP A 42 6.17 2.31 2.75
N MET A 43 6.48 1.29 1.93
CA MET A 43 5.57 0.77 0.90
C MET A 43 4.28 0.22 1.50
N LYS A 44 4.34 -0.45 2.66
CA LYS A 44 3.15 -0.94 3.36
C LYS A 44 2.21 0.19 3.78
N GLU A 45 2.75 1.24 4.39
CA GLU A 45 1.95 2.40 4.82
C GLU A 45 1.45 3.20 3.62
N TYR A 46 2.27 3.35 2.57
CA TYR A 46 1.84 3.98 1.32
C TYR A 46 0.70 3.22 0.67
N ALA A 47 0.88 1.91 0.43
CA ALA A 47 -0.16 1.08 -0.13
C ALA A 47 -1.43 1.12 0.72
N ARG A 48 -1.33 1.10 2.06
CA ARG A 48 -2.51 1.19 2.92
C ARG A 48 -3.31 2.47 2.67
N ARG A 49 -2.65 3.63 2.69
CA ARG A 49 -3.33 4.91 2.48
C ARG A 49 -3.85 5.06 1.06
N PHE A 50 -2.99 4.76 0.09
CA PHE A 50 -3.33 4.83 -1.33
C PHE A 50 -4.54 3.97 -1.65
N LEU A 51 -4.62 2.74 -1.14
CA LEU A 51 -5.79 1.88 -1.32
C LEU A 51 -7.04 2.41 -0.63
N ARG A 52 -6.91 3.03 0.55
CA ARG A 52 -8.07 3.66 1.19
C ARG A 52 -8.60 4.83 0.35
N GLU A 53 -7.72 5.66 -0.20
CA GLU A 53 -8.09 6.79 -1.07
C GLU A 53 -8.66 6.29 -2.42
N GLU A 54 -7.98 5.34 -3.07
CA GLU A 54 -8.40 4.78 -4.37
C GLU A 54 -9.66 3.91 -4.29
N PHE A 55 -10.14 3.52 -3.11
CA PHE A 55 -11.39 2.76 -2.95
C PHE A 55 -12.39 3.46 -2.03
N ASP A 56 -12.18 4.74 -1.67
CA ASP A 56 -13.00 5.46 -0.68
C ASP A 56 -14.50 5.46 -1.05
N ASP A 57 -14.81 5.61 -2.33
CA ASP A 57 -16.16 5.54 -2.88
C ASP A 57 -16.86 4.19 -2.68
N CYS A 58 -16.09 3.12 -2.41
CA CYS A 58 -16.62 1.78 -2.12
C CYS A 58 -16.93 1.57 -0.63
N GLY A 59 -16.71 2.56 0.24
CA GLY A 59 -16.93 2.42 1.68
C GLY A 59 -15.88 1.52 2.34
N VAL A 60 -14.60 1.89 2.25
CA VAL A 60 -13.49 1.09 2.80
C VAL A 60 -13.56 1.04 4.33
N SER A 61 -13.90 -0.13 4.86
CA SER A 61 -13.90 -0.40 6.29
C SER A 61 -12.48 -0.63 6.82
N GLU A 62 -11.66 -1.41 6.11
CA GLU A 62 -10.28 -1.71 6.53
C GLU A 62 -9.34 -2.01 5.36
N VAL A 63 -8.06 -1.68 5.53
CA VAL A 63 -6.98 -2.10 4.60
C VAL A 63 -5.84 -2.76 5.38
N ILE A 64 -5.59 -4.04 5.09
CA ILE A 64 -4.55 -4.85 5.70
C ILE A 64 -3.46 -5.13 4.67
N VAL A 65 -2.26 -4.57 4.88
CA VAL A 65 -1.08 -4.87 4.05
C VAL A 65 -0.11 -5.75 4.82
N ARG A 66 0.15 -6.95 4.30
CA ARG A 66 1.05 -7.94 4.91
C ARG A 66 2.34 -8.07 4.09
N GLY A 67 3.43 -8.30 4.82
CA GLY A 67 4.70 -8.68 4.20
C GLY A 67 4.57 -9.99 3.41
N PRO A 68 5.53 -10.28 2.52
CA PRO A 68 5.59 -11.58 1.85
C PRO A 68 5.59 -12.72 2.89
N ARG A 69 4.67 -13.67 2.74
CA ARG A 69 4.55 -14.85 3.62
C ARG A 69 5.17 -16.07 2.96
N GLY A 70 6.22 -16.62 3.58
CA GLY A 70 6.88 -17.87 3.16
C GLY A 70 8.01 -17.69 2.14
N LYS A 71 8.83 -18.74 1.98
CA LYS A 71 9.87 -18.84 0.93
C LYS A 71 9.14 -18.92 -0.42
N GLY A 72 9.01 -17.80 -1.14
CA GLY A 72 8.44 -17.76 -2.49
C GLY A 72 7.35 -16.71 -2.72
N ALA A 73 6.82 -16.06 -1.68
CA ALA A 73 5.93 -14.92 -1.87
C ALA A 73 6.76 -13.72 -2.37
N GLY A 74 6.79 -13.52 -3.69
CA GLY A 74 7.46 -12.40 -4.35
C GLY A 74 6.68 -11.08 -4.27
N TYR A 75 5.68 -10.96 -3.39
CA TYR A 75 4.79 -9.79 -3.34
C TYR A 75 4.31 -9.47 -1.91
N LEU A 76 3.92 -8.22 -1.69
CA LEU A 76 3.15 -7.72 -0.55
C LEU A 76 1.66 -8.02 -0.76
N ALA A 77 1.01 -8.67 0.19
CA ALA A 77 -0.42 -8.96 0.09
C ALA A 77 -1.23 -7.82 0.74
N ALA A 78 -2.02 -7.10 -0.04
CA ALA A 78 -2.96 -6.10 0.42
C ALA A 78 -4.39 -6.64 0.35
N THR A 79 -5.10 -6.55 1.45
CA THR A 79 -6.52 -6.92 1.55
C THR A 79 -7.33 -5.67 1.86
N VAL A 80 -8.30 -5.35 1.02
CA VAL A 80 -9.20 -4.20 1.17
C VAL A 80 -10.59 -4.74 1.52
N TYR A 81 -11.17 -4.25 2.61
CA TYR A 81 -12.53 -4.58 3.02
C TYR A 81 -13.44 -3.39 2.69
N VAL A 82 -14.47 -3.63 1.87
CA VAL A 82 -15.41 -2.62 1.38
C VAL A 82 -16.85 -2.97 1.75
N ASP A 83 -17.73 -1.98 1.79
CA ASP A 83 -19.12 -2.19 2.19
C ASP A 83 -19.84 -3.28 1.38
N ASP A 84 -20.66 -4.08 2.07
CA ASP A 84 -21.41 -5.22 1.52
C ASP A 84 -22.39 -4.85 0.38
N HIS A 85 -22.77 -3.57 0.30
CA HIS A 85 -23.68 -3.05 -0.71
C HIS A 85 -22.98 -2.59 -2.00
N HIS A 86 -21.64 -2.45 -2.00
CA HIS A 86 -20.88 -2.03 -3.18
C HIS A 86 -20.58 -3.24 -4.09
N LYS A 87 -21.45 -3.42 -5.08
CA LYS A 87 -21.38 -4.50 -6.08
C LYS A 87 -20.31 -4.32 -7.17
N ALA A 88 -19.50 -3.27 -7.11
CA ALA A 88 -18.70 -2.86 -8.25
C ALA A 88 -17.31 -2.35 -7.85
N ILE A 89 -16.47 -3.25 -7.33
CA ILE A 89 -15.09 -3.25 -7.83
C ILE A 89 -15.27 -3.54 -9.31
N GLY A 90 -15.19 -2.51 -10.17
CA GLY A 90 -15.76 -2.51 -11.54
C GLY A 90 -15.77 -3.88 -12.21
N LYS A 91 -16.91 -4.28 -12.80
CA LYS A 91 -17.38 -5.61 -13.27
C LYS A 91 -16.36 -6.73 -13.64
N ASP A 92 -15.10 -6.40 -13.89
CA ASP A 92 -14.02 -7.28 -14.33
C ASP A 92 -12.71 -7.16 -13.51
N GLY A 93 -12.73 -6.46 -12.36
CA GLY A 93 -11.53 -6.18 -11.57
C GLY A 93 -10.55 -5.23 -12.24
N SER A 94 -10.99 -4.46 -13.26
CA SER A 94 -10.16 -3.51 -14.01
C SER A 94 -9.50 -2.47 -13.11
N ARG A 95 -10.27 -1.88 -12.19
CA ARG A 95 -9.78 -0.92 -11.20
C ARG A 95 -8.68 -1.49 -10.31
N VAL A 96 -8.82 -2.76 -9.91
CA VAL A 96 -7.78 -3.43 -9.09
C VAL A 96 -6.49 -3.55 -9.89
N LYS A 97 -6.55 -3.94 -11.16
CA LYS A 97 -5.38 -4.04 -12.03
C LYS A 97 -4.69 -2.68 -12.22
N GLU A 98 -5.45 -1.61 -12.50
CA GLU A 98 -4.88 -0.27 -12.65
C GLU A 98 -4.17 0.20 -11.36
N VAL A 99 -4.75 -0.09 -10.20
CA VAL A 99 -4.14 0.25 -8.90
C VAL A 99 -2.91 -0.63 -8.62
N GLU A 100 -2.93 -1.92 -8.97
CA GLU A 100 -1.76 -2.80 -8.90
C GLU A 100 -0.61 -2.29 -9.77
N GLU A 101 -0.86 -1.87 -11.02
CA GLU A 101 0.16 -1.36 -11.94
C GLU A 101 0.83 -0.08 -11.41
N LYS A 102 0.05 0.83 -10.81
CA LYS A 102 0.59 2.03 -10.16
C LYS A 102 1.50 1.66 -8.97
N LEU A 103 1.08 0.69 -8.16
CA LEU A 103 1.88 0.22 -7.01
C LEU A 103 3.09 -0.60 -7.44
N GLU A 104 3.04 -1.31 -8.56
CA GLU A 104 4.15 -2.07 -9.13
C GLU A 104 5.26 -1.13 -9.61
N THR A 105 4.90 -0.06 -10.34
CA THR A 105 5.86 0.97 -10.76
C THR A 105 6.60 1.56 -9.56
N LEU A 106 5.85 1.91 -8.50
CA LEU A 106 6.42 2.44 -7.27
C LEU A 106 7.27 1.40 -6.52
N ALA A 107 6.86 0.14 -6.50
CA ALA A 107 7.61 -0.93 -5.87
C ALA A 107 8.97 -1.16 -6.56
N ASP A 108 9.01 -1.08 -7.90
CA ASP A 108 10.22 -1.20 -8.69
C ASP A 108 11.20 -0.04 -8.41
N GLU A 109 10.72 1.21 -8.42
CA GLU A 109 11.51 2.39 -8.05
C GLU A 109 12.12 2.28 -6.64
N LEU A 110 11.39 1.66 -5.72
CA LEU A 110 11.83 1.44 -4.34
C LEU A 110 12.64 0.15 -4.16
N GLY A 111 12.74 -0.72 -5.16
CA GLY A 111 13.38 -2.03 -5.05
C GLY A 111 12.74 -2.93 -3.98
N VAL A 112 11.42 -2.89 -3.86
CA VAL A 112 10.62 -3.73 -2.94
C VAL A 112 9.69 -4.66 -3.71
N PRO A 113 9.20 -5.75 -3.10
CA PRO A 113 8.23 -6.62 -3.76
C PRO A 113 6.95 -5.87 -4.17
N PRO A 114 6.37 -6.17 -5.36
CA PRO A 114 5.11 -5.57 -5.81
C PRO A 114 3.96 -5.85 -4.85
N VAL A 115 2.90 -5.05 -4.90
CA VAL A 115 1.70 -5.24 -4.09
C VAL A 115 0.63 -5.97 -4.89
N ARG A 116 0.07 -7.05 -4.33
CA ARG A 116 -1.11 -7.73 -4.86
C ARG A 116 -2.32 -7.42 -4.01
N ILE A 117 -3.40 -7.02 -4.64
CA ILE A 117 -4.61 -6.51 -4.00
C ILE A 117 -5.70 -7.58 -4.09
N THR A 118 -6.32 -7.87 -2.96
CA THR A 118 -7.55 -8.67 -2.87
C THR A 118 -8.61 -7.83 -2.19
N VAL A 119 -9.79 -7.77 -2.78
CA VAL A 119 -10.91 -7.03 -2.19
C VAL A 119 -11.95 -8.01 -1.67
N HIS A 120 -12.43 -7.76 -0.46
CA HIS A 120 -13.46 -8.54 0.20
C HIS A 120 -14.60 -7.64 0.69
N PRO A 121 -15.83 -8.15 0.78
CA PRO A 121 -16.89 -7.45 1.49
C PRO A 121 -16.58 -7.35 2.99
N SER A 122 -17.03 -6.28 3.64
CA SER A 122 -16.81 -6.02 5.07
C SER A 122 -17.39 -7.11 5.97
N SER A 123 -18.47 -7.79 5.56
CA SER A 123 -18.98 -8.98 6.24
C SER A 123 -17.97 -10.14 6.36
N ALA A 124 -16.92 -10.16 5.54
CA ALA A 124 -15.86 -11.16 5.64
C ALA A 124 -14.89 -10.89 6.81
N LEU A 125 -14.92 -9.69 7.41
CA LEU A 125 -13.98 -9.27 8.46
C LEU A 125 -14.26 -9.94 9.82
N GLY A 126 -15.52 -10.23 10.14
CA GLY A 126 -15.95 -10.80 11.43
C GLY A 126 -16.04 -12.32 11.53
N ARG A 127 -15.54 -13.07 10.53
CA ARG A 127 -15.55 -14.56 10.55
C ARG A 127 -14.31 -15.19 11.20
N ARG A 128 -13.56 -14.46 12.04
CA ARG A 128 -12.39 -14.97 12.75
C ARG A 128 -12.33 -14.48 14.18
#